data_AF-A0A2N3AWU1-F1
#
_entry.id   AF-A0A2N3AWU1-F1
#
_cell.length_a   1.000
_cell.length_b   1.000
_cell.length_c   1.000
_cell.angle_alpha   90.00
_cell.angle_beta   90.00
_cell.angle_gamma   90.00
#
_symmetry.space_group_name_H-M   'P 1'
#
loop_
_entity.id
_entity.type
_entity.pdbx_description
1 polymer ?
#
loop_
_entity_poly.entity_id
_entity_poly.type
_entity_poly.pdbx_seq_one_letter_code
_entity_poly.pdbx_strand_id
1 'polypeptide(L)' 'MATYREIYDGWRRDPEAFWMKAAGVIDWFEKPKAALDDTNAPFCR' A
#
# COMPACT_ATOMS: atom_id res chain seq x y z
N MET A 1 7.40 -15.39 13.30
CA MET A 1 6.55 -15.10 12.12
C MET A 1 5.43 -14.20 12.60
N ALA A 2 5.12 -13.10 11.90
CA ALA A 2 3.96 -12.30 12.24
C ALA A 2 2.68 -13.10 11.96
N THR A 3 1.70 -13.01 12.85
CA THR A 3 0.39 -13.61 12.68
C THR A 3 -0.41 -12.85 11.61
N TYR A 4 -1.40 -13.52 11.02
CA TYR A 4 -2.30 -12.88 10.06
C TYR A 4 -2.96 -11.62 10.64
N ARG A 5 -3.35 -11.67 11.93
CA ARG A 5 -3.98 -10.53 12.61
C ARG A 5 -3.03 -9.34 12.72
N GLU A 6 -1.78 -9.55 13.10
CA GLU A 6 -0.79 -8.46 13.18
C GLU A 6 -0.51 -7.82 11.81
N ILE A 7 -0.49 -8.61 10.72
CA ILE A 7 -0.31 -8.09 9.36
C ILE A 7 -1.54 -7.26 8.96
N TYR A 8 -2.74 -7.78 9.22
CA TYR A 8 -4.00 -7.08 8.91
C TYR A 8 -4.14 -5.77 9.69
N ASP A 9 -3.80 -5.77 10.98
CA ASP A 9 -3.80 -4.56 11.81
C ASP A 9 -2.75 -3.55 11.30
N GLY A 10 -1.61 -4.03 10.80
CA GLY A 10 -0.59 -3.22 10.15
C GLY A 10 -1.12 -2.51 8.90
N TRP A 11 -1.81 -3.23 8.01
CA TRP A 11 -2.47 -2.64 6.85
C TRP A 11 -3.57 -1.65 7.24
N ARG A 12 -4.43 -2.02 8.20
CA ARG A 12 -5.57 -1.16 8.60
C ARG A 12 -5.12 0.16 9.24
N ARG A 13 -4.00 0.15 9.96
CA ARG A 13 -3.48 1.35 10.64
C ARG A 13 -2.91 2.37 9.66
N ASP A 14 -2.21 1.91 8.62
CA ASP A 14 -1.58 2.77 7.62
C ASP A 14 -1.50 2.05 6.27
N PRO A 15 -2.59 2.10 5.48
CA PRO A 15 -2.66 1.40 4.20
C PRO A 15 -1.62 1.91 3.20
N GLU A 16 -1.36 3.22 3.21
CA GLU A 16 -0.43 3.89 2.30
C GLU A 16 0.98 3.38 2.53
N ALA A 17 1.49 3.49 3.77
CA ALA A 17 2.83 3.01 4.09
C ALA A 17 2.95 1.49 3.94
N PHE A 18 1.89 0.74 4.25
CA PHE A 18 1.87 -0.72 4.10
C PHE A 18 2.08 -1.13 2.64
N TRP A 19 1.30 -0.55 1.72
CA TRP A 19 1.39 -0.88 0.29
C TRP A 19 2.62 -0.28 -0.37
N MET A 20 3.04 0.93 0.00
CA MET A 20 4.29 1.51 -0.49
C MET A 20 5.52 0.70 -0.06
N LYS A 21 5.52 0.16 1.16
CA LYS A 21 6.58 -0.77 1.61
C LYS A 21 6.61 -2.04 0.77
N ALA A 22 5.44 -2.61 0.46
CA ALA A 22 5.34 -3.76 -0.42
C ALA A 22 5.79 -3.42 -1.86
N ALA A 23 5.43 -2.25 -2.39
CA ALA A 23 5.88 -1.78 -3.70
C ALA A 23 7.40 -1.57 -3.78
N GLY A 24 8.07 -1.35 -2.63
CA GLY A 24 9.51 -1.16 -2.55
C GLY A 24 10.35 -2.37 -2.95
N VAL A 25 9.78 -3.58 -3.00
CA VAL A 25 10.49 -4.79 -3.44
C VAL A 25 10.40 -5.05 -4.94
N ILE A 26 9.62 -4.24 -5.65
CA ILE A 26 9.44 -4.34 -7.11
C ILE A 26 10.48 -3.44 -7.79
N ASP A 27 11.08 -3.94 -8.87
CA ASP A 27 11.96 -3.16 -9.73
C ASP A 27 11.13 -2.33 -10.72
N TRP A 28 10.98 -1.04 -10.40
CA TRP A 28 10.26 -0.08 -11.21
C TRP A 28 11.18 0.65 -12.18
N PHE A 29 10.69 0.93 -13.38
CA PHE A 29 11.28 1.98 -14.22
C PHE A 29 11.02 3.37 -13.64
N GLU A 30 9.79 3.63 -13.20
CA GLU A 30 9.41 4.80 -12.42
C GLU A 30 8.57 4.35 -11.22
N LYS A 31 8.99 4.76 -10.02
CA LYS A 31 8.31 4.36 -8.78
C LYS A 31 7.00 5.13 -8.61
N PRO A 32 5.93 4.47 -8.13
CA PRO A 32 4.70 5.17 -7.77
C PRO A 32 4.96 6.16 -6.63
N LYS A 33 4.17 7.23 -6.58
CA LYS A 33 4.24 8.26 -5.53
C LYS A 33 3.18 8.07 -4.44
N ALA A 34 2.13 7.33 -4.76
CA ALA A 34 1.06 6.97 -3.85
C ALA A 34 0.64 5.51 -4.10
N ALA A 35 0.16 4.84 -3.06
CA ALA A 35 -0.36 3.48 -3.17
C ALA A 35 -1.83 3.44 -3.63
N LEU A 36 -2.61 4.48 -3.32
CA LEU A 36 -3.99 4.64 -3.78
C LEU A 36 -4.13 6.02 -4.42
N ASP A 37 -4.67 6.06 -5.63
CA ASP A 37 -5.11 7.29 -6.27
C ASP A 37 -6.63 7.42 -6.09
N ASP A 38 -7.02 8.33 -5.21
CA ASP A 38 -8.41 8.64 -4.83
C ASP A 38 -8.95 9.91 -5.51
N THR A 39 -8.18 10.50 -6.44
CA THR A 39 -8.49 11.80 -7.05
C THR A 39 -9.80 11.82 -7.85
N ASN A 40 -10.33 10.66 -8.22
CA ASN A 40 -11.58 10.51 -8.97
C ASN A 40 -12.59 9.59 -8.26
N ALA A 41 -12.75 9.72 -6.95
CA ALA A 41 -13.77 8.97 -6.20
C ALA A 41 -15.17 9.07 -6.86
N PRO A 42 -15.93 7.95 -7.01
CA PRO A 42 -15.71 6.63 -6.41
C PRO A 42 -14.79 5.69 -7.23
N PHE A 43 -14.22 6.17 -8.34
CA PHE A 43 -13.33 5.39 -9.21
C PHE A 43 -11.86 5.57 -8.79
N CYS A 44 -11.46 4.90 -7.72
CA CYS A 44 -10.07 4.88 -7.27
C CYS A 44 -9.22 3.92 -8.13
N ARG A 45 -7.93 4.19 -8.26
CA ARG A 45 -6.96 3.35 -9.02
C ARG A 45 -5.65 3.15 -8.27
#